data_AF-A0A954UYL0-F1
#
_entry.id   AF-A0A954UYL0-F1
#
_cell.length_a   1.000
_cell.length_b   1.000
_cell.length_c   1.000
_cell.angle_alpha   90.00
_cell.angle_beta   90.00
_cell.angle_gamma   90.00
#
_symmetry.space_group_name_H-M   'P 1'
#
loop_
_entity.id
_entity.type
_entity.pdbx_description
1 polymer ?
#
loop_
_entity_poly.entity_id
_entity_poly.type
_entity_poly.pdbx_seq_one_letter_code
_entity_poly.pdbx_strand_id
1 'polypeptide(L)'
;MRSRKMVYFSIAALVGLSVYFGWQVTARSAYESAQYKAVGVDGAFEIREYPELMLVSTSTKLETQENDGSLMRLFRYISGSNDAEQKVSMTTPVFMQRDAEGVPG
;
A
#
# COMPACT_ATOMS: atom_id res chain seq x y z
N MET A 1 -1.48 -20.53 49.73
CA MET A 1 -2.53 -20.34 48.69
C MET A 1 -2.47 -18.99 47.95
N ARG A 2 -1.97 -17.90 48.57
CA ARG A 2 -1.86 -16.55 47.95
C ARG A 2 -0.76 -16.42 46.87
N SER A 3 0.38 -17.09 47.02
CA SER A 3 1.52 -16.98 46.09
C SER A 3 1.27 -17.62 44.72
N ARG A 4 0.66 -18.81 44.66
CA ARG A 4 0.28 -19.46 43.39
C ARG A 4 -0.70 -18.58 42.57
N LYS A 5 -1.67 -17.94 43.23
CA LYS A 5 -2.61 -17.02 42.57
C LYS A 5 -1.90 -15.78 42.00
N MET A 6 -0.88 -15.25 42.68
CA MET A 6 -0.04 -14.17 42.14
C MET A 6 0.77 -14.62 40.93
N VAL A 7 1.35 -15.83 40.93
CA VAL A 7 2.10 -16.36 39.76
C VAL A 7 1.20 -16.49 38.53
N TYR A 8 -0.02 -17.03 38.68
CA TYR A 8 -0.97 -17.10 37.55
C TYR A 8 -1.39 -15.72 37.04
N PHE A 9 -1.56 -14.74 37.94
CA PHE A 9 -1.89 -13.37 37.56
C PHE A 9 -0.75 -12.71 36.78
N SER A 10 0.50 -12.89 37.22
CA SER A 10 1.69 -12.39 36.51
C SER A 10 1.85 -13.00 35.12
N ILE A 11 1.61 -14.31 34.97
CA ILE A 11 1.65 -14.99 33.67
C ILE A 11 0.54 -14.47 32.75
N ALA A 12 -0.69 -14.34 33.26
CA ALA A 12 -1.81 -13.83 32.47
C ALA A 12 -1.56 -12.38 32.01
N ALA A 13 -0.98 -11.54 32.86
CA ALA A 13 -0.59 -10.18 32.52
C ALA A 13 0.49 -10.17 31.41
N LEU A 14 1.51 -11.02 31.51
CA LEU A 14 2.57 -11.15 30.48
C LEU A 14 2.04 -11.64 29.13
N VAL A 15 1.14 -12.63 29.15
CA VAL A 15 0.48 -13.14 27.94
C VAL A 15 -0.40 -12.06 27.33
N GLY A 16 -1.21 -11.35 28.14
CA GLY A 16 -2.04 -10.25 27.68
C GLY A 16 -1.23 -9.12 27.05
N LEU A 17 -0.10 -8.75 27.67
CA LEU A 17 0.84 -7.76 27.12
C LEU A 17 1.42 -8.23 25.78
N SER A 18 1.86 -9.48 25.70
CA SER A 18 2.46 -10.03 24.47
C SER A 18 1.45 -10.07 23.32
N VAL A 19 0.19 -10.44 23.60
CA VAL A 19 -0.90 -10.42 22.62
C VAL A 19 -1.23 -8.99 22.19
N TYR A 20 -1.28 -8.05 23.13
CA TYR A 20 -1.53 -6.63 22.83
C TYR A 20 -0.46 -6.04 21.92
N PHE A 21 0.82 -6.28 22.23
CA PHE A 21 1.93 -5.81 21.40
C PHE A 21 1.99 -6.54 20.04
N GLY A 22 1.70 -7.84 20.01
CA GLY A 22 1.60 -8.60 18.76
C GLY A 22 0.51 -8.05 17.83
N TRP A 23 -0.66 -7.70 18.38
CA TRP A 23 -1.77 -7.10 17.63
C TRP A 23 -1.41 -5.73 17.04
N GLN A 24 -0.69 -4.89 17.80
CA GLN A 24 -0.26 -3.57 17.34
C GLN A 24 0.72 -3.65 16.15
N VAL A 25 1.59 -4.67 16.14
CA VAL A 25 2.58 -4.87 15.06
C VAL A 25 1.92 -5.44 13.80
N THR A 26 1.02 -6.42 13.93
CA THR A 26 0.36 -7.04 12.76
C THR A 26 -0.69 -6.14 12.13
N ALA A 27 -1.29 -5.20 12.89
CA ALA A 27 -2.29 -4.28 12.37
C ALA A 27 -1.72 -3.24 11.37
N ARG A 28 -0.39 -3.07 11.30
CA ARG A 28 0.27 -2.12 10.39
C ARG A 28 0.91 -2.86 9.21
N SER A 29 0.10 -3.41 8.31
CA SER A 29 0.60 -3.84 7.01
C SER A 29 0.86 -2.62 6.13
N ALA A 30 2.13 -2.19 6.03
CA ALA A 30 2.54 -1.20 5.06
C ALA A 30 2.66 -1.88 3.68
N TYR A 31 1.97 -1.36 2.68
CA TYR A 31 2.19 -1.76 1.29
C TYR A 31 3.57 -1.30 0.83
N GLU A 32 4.16 -2.03 -0.11
CA GLU A 32 5.35 -1.54 -0.79
C GLU A 32 5.02 -0.22 -1.50
N SER A 33 5.92 0.75 -1.37
CA SER A 33 5.74 2.08 -1.97
C SER A 33 6.80 2.36 -3.01
N ALA A 34 6.43 3.11 -4.05
CA ALA A 34 7.39 3.60 -5.06
C ALA A 34 8.53 4.34 -4.38
N GLN A 35 9.76 3.86 -4.57
CA GLN A 35 10.97 4.48 -4.03
C GLN A 35 11.21 5.82 -4.71
N TYR A 36 11.62 6.82 -3.94
CA TYR A 36 12.00 8.13 -4.45
C TYR A 36 13.10 8.75 -3.60
N LYS A 37 13.79 9.72 -4.19
CA LYS A 37 14.72 10.59 -3.48
C LYS A 37 14.09 11.98 -3.34
N ALA A 38 13.95 12.46 -2.11
CA ALA A 38 13.59 13.85 -1.87
C ALA A 38 14.78 14.75 -2.25
N VAL A 39 14.60 15.61 -3.24
CA VAL A 39 15.66 16.51 -3.75
C VAL A 39 15.44 17.96 -3.31
N GLY A 40 14.27 18.28 -2.75
CA GLY A 40 13.99 19.59 -2.17
C GLY A 40 12.70 19.57 -1.36
N VAL A 41 12.63 20.42 -0.34
CA VAL A 41 11.42 20.69 0.43
C VAL A 41 11.26 22.21 0.48
N ASP A 42 10.10 22.71 0.07
CA ASP A 42 9.77 24.13 0.11
C ASP A 42 8.37 24.31 0.72
N GLY A 43 8.36 24.62 2.03
CA GLY A 43 7.14 24.87 2.80
C GLY A 43 6.13 23.73 2.70
N ALA A 44 5.09 23.94 1.90
CA ALA A 44 3.96 23.02 1.74
C ALA A 44 4.20 21.92 0.68
N PHE A 45 5.34 21.92 -0.01
CA PHE A 45 5.62 21.01 -1.11
C PHE A 45 6.99 20.33 -0.97
N GLU A 46 7.08 19.14 -1.57
CA GLU A 46 8.28 18.32 -1.63
C GLU A 46 8.55 17.94 -3.09
N ILE A 47 9.80 18.08 -3.53
CA ILE A 47 10.25 17.69 -4.86
C ILE A 47 10.87 16.30 -4.74
N ARG A 48 10.29 15.34 -5.47
CA ARG A 48 10.69 13.93 -5.46
C ARG A 48 11.22 13.51 -6.83
N GLU A 49 12.40 12.91 -6.83
CA GLU A 49 12.99 12.27 -7.98
C GLU A 49 12.71 10.76 -7.90
N TYR A 50 11.97 10.24 -8.88
CA TYR A 50 11.69 8.81 -9.00
C TYR A 50 12.69 8.17 -9.98
N PRO A 51 13.28 7.01 -9.64
CA PRO A 51 14.03 6.22 -10.61
C PRO A 51 13.09 5.65 -11.67
N GLU A 52 13.63 4.96 -12.67
CA GLU A 52 12.82 4.23 -13.64
C GLU A 52 11.90 3.22 -12.93
N LEU A 53 10.59 3.31 -13.20
CA LEU A 53 9.58 2.46 -12.58
C LEU A 53 8.97 1.55 -13.64
N MET A 54 8.87 0.25 -13.32
CA MET A 54 8.03 -0.66 -14.09
C MET A 54 6.58 -0.49 -13.63
N LEU A 55 5.70 -0.08 -14.54
CA LEU A 55 4.30 0.18 -14.25
C LEU A 55 3.39 -0.62 -15.16
N VAL A 56 2.26 -1.06 -14.61
CA VAL A 56 1.10 -1.49 -15.39
C VAL A 56 0.13 -0.31 -15.46
N SER A 57 -0.32 0.03 -16.67
CA SER A 57 -1.18 1.18 -16.92
C SER A 57 -2.43 0.79 -17.70
N THR A 58 -3.48 1.61 -17.58
CA THR A 58 -4.68 1.53 -18.40
C THR A 58 -5.06 2.95 -18.78
N SER A 59 -5.47 3.14 -20.04
CA SER A 59 -6.03 4.40 -20.50
C SER A 59 -7.55 4.40 -20.36
N THR A 60 -8.10 5.60 -20.25
CA THR A 60 -9.53 5.86 -20.10
C THR A 60 -9.91 7.12 -20.84
N LYS A 61 -11.03 7.09 -21.57
CA LYS A 61 -11.58 8.29 -22.19
C LYS A 61 -12.27 9.15 -21.13
N LEU A 62 -11.79 10.38 -20.96
CA LEU A 62 -12.22 11.35 -19.94
C LEU A 62 -13.71 11.76 -20.03
N GLU A 63 -14.38 11.50 -21.16
CA GLU A 63 -15.75 11.98 -21.39
C GLU A 63 -16.82 11.30 -20.53
N THR A 64 -16.57 10.10 -20.02
CA THR A 64 -17.43 9.44 -19.03
C THR A 64 -16.77 9.52 -17.66
N GLN A 65 -16.91 10.69 -17.02
CA GLN A 65 -16.37 11.00 -15.69
C GLN A 65 -17.00 10.14 -14.56
N GLU A 66 -17.96 9.28 -14.88
CA GLU A 66 -18.63 8.41 -13.93
C GLU A 66 -18.12 6.97 -14.08
N ASN A 67 -17.06 6.64 -13.34
CA ASN A 67 -16.79 5.26 -12.93
C ASN A 67 -16.35 4.28 -14.04
N ASP A 68 -15.39 4.68 -14.88
CA ASP A 68 -14.86 3.86 -16.01
C ASP A 68 -14.20 2.52 -15.58
N GLY A 69 -13.93 2.33 -14.30
CA GLY A 69 -13.43 1.07 -13.76
C GLY A 69 -11.97 0.77 -14.13
N SER A 70 -11.20 1.75 -14.62
CA SER A 70 -9.74 1.66 -14.82
C SER A 70 -9.00 1.12 -13.60
N LEU A 71 -9.25 1.68 -12.42
CA LEU A 71 -8.69 1.14 -11.17
C LEU A 71 -9.10 -0.31 -10.95
N MET A 72 -10.38 -0.65 -11.20
CA MET A 72 -10.86 -2.03 -11.07
C MET A 72 -10.24 -2.99 -12.10
N ARG A 73 -9.86 -2.51 -13.29
CA ARG A 73 -9.09 -3.32 -14.26
C ARG A 73 -7.70 -3.63 -13.71
N LEU A 74 -6.99 -2.61 -13.23
CA LEU A 74 -5.68 -2.80 -12.59
C LEU A 74 -5.78 -3.70 -11.36
N PHE A 75 -6.81 -3.51 -10.54
CA PHE A 75 -7.08 -4.36 -9.38
C PHE A 75 -7.31 -5.82 -9.76
N ARG A 76 -8.11 -6.09 -10.80
CA ARG A 76 -8.30 -7.45 -11.32
C ARG A 76 -6.99 -8.05 -11.84
N TYR A 77 -6.21 -7.28 -12.58
CA TYR A 77 -4.91 -7.71 -13.10
C TYR A 77 -3.98 -8.17 -11.97
N ILE A 78 -3.76 -7.35 -10.94
CA ILE A 78 -2.91 -7.72 -9.79
C ILE A 78 -3.50 -8.83 -8.93
N SER A 79 -4.82 -9.04 -9.00
CA SER A 79 -5.51 -10.13 -8.29
C SER A 79 -5.42 -11.49 -8.99
N GLY A 80 -4.76 -11.57 -10.16
CA GLY A 80 -4.58 -12.81 -10.92
C GLY A 80 -5.23 -12.81 -12.30
N SER A 81 -5.91 -11.75 -12.72
CA SER A 81 -6.47 -11.63 -14.08
C SER A 81 -5.41 -11.15 -15.09
N ASN A 82 -4.28 -11.86 -15.14
CA ASN A 82 -3.19 -11.67 -16.09
C ASN A 82 -2.85 -13.03 -16.74
N ASP A 83 -2.11 -13.02 -17.84
CA ASP A 83 -1.85 -14.24 -18.64
C ASP A 83 -1.13 -15.36 -17.86
N ALA A 84 -0.40 -15.01 -16.79
CA ALA A 84 0.28 -15.96 -15.93
C ALA A 84 -0.61 -16.47 -14.77
N GLU A 85 -1.83 -15.95 -14.61
CA GLU A 85 -2.74 -16.21 -13.48
C GLU A 85 -2.11 -15.91 -12.10
N GLN A 86 -1.15 -14.99 -12.05
CA GLN A 86 -0.35 -14.72 -10.86
C GLN A 86 -0.88 -13.53 -10.05
N LYS A 87 -0.87 -13.65 -8.72
CA LYS A 87 -1.16 -12.51 -7.84
C LYS A 87 0.08 -11.62 -7.70
N VAL A 88 -0.10 -10.33 -7.90
CA VAL A 88 0.89 -9.28 -7.65
C VAL A 88 0.46 -8.51 -6.41
N SER A 89 1.38 -8.28 -5.49
CA SER A 89 1.09 -7.51 -4.27
C SER A 89 0.64 -6.10 -4.60
N MET A 90 -0.33 -5.59 -3.85
CA MET A 90 -0.75 -4.19 -3.95
C MET A 90 0.41 -3.26 -3.56
N THR A 91 0.57 -2.16 -4.28
CA THR A 91 1.59 -1.14 -4.04
C THR A 91 0.96 0.25 -3.95
N THR A 92 1.74 1.22 -3.47
CA THR A 92 1.30 2.62 -3.38
C THR A 92 2.38 3.60 -3.88
N PRO A 93 2.03 4.82 -4.31
CA PRO A 93 0.68 5.28 -4.65
C PRO A 93 0.21 4.72 -5.99
N VAL A 94 -1.07 4.95 -6.33
CA VAL A 94 -1.58 4.76 -7.71
C VAL A 94 -1.37 6.07 -8.46
N PHE A 95 -0.62 6.02 -9.57
CA PHE A 95 -0.40 7.19 -10.42
C PHE A 95 -1.58 7.42 -11.36
N MET A 96 -1.99 8.69 -11.50
CA MET A 96 -3.01 9.13 -12.45
C MET A 96 -2.39 10.19 -13.34
N GLN A 97 -2.22 9.86 -14.62
CA GLN A 97 -1.75 10.80 -15.62
C GLN A 97 -2.93 11.24 -16.48
N ARG A 98 -3.08 12.55 -16.67
CA ARG A 98 -3.92 13.06 -17.75
C ARG A 98 -3.05 13.11 -18.99
N ASP A 99 -3.59 12.69 -20.12
CA ASP A 99 -2.94 12.89 -21.41
C ASP A 99 -2.79 14.40 -21.62
N ALA A 100 -1.62 14.92 -21.26
CA ALA A 100 -1.12 16.17 -21.78
C ALA A 100 -0.42 15.81 -23.09
N GLU A 101 -0.78 16.49 -24.17
CA GLU A 101 -0.21 16.29 -25.50
C GLU A 101 1.32 16.14 -25.43
N GLY A 102 1.83 14.94 -25.75
CA GLY A 102 3.25 14.72 -26.03
C GLY A 102 4.11 13.95 -25.01
N VAL A 103 3.55 13.31 -23.98
CA VAL A 103 4.35 12.39 -23.13
C VAL A 103 3.95 10.94 -23.42
N PRO A 104 4.78 10.15 -24.14
CA PRO A 104 4.52 8.73 -24.31
C PRO A 104 4.66 8.01 -22.97
N GLY A 105 3.69 7.15 -22.66
CA GLY A 105 3.71 6.23 -21.52
C GLY A 105 4.33 4.89 -21.83
#